data_AF-A0A9P8JFT4-F1
#
_entry.id   AF-A0A9P8JFT4-F1
#
_cell.length_a   1.000
_cell.length_b   1.000
_cell.length_c   1.000
_cell.angle_alpha   90.00
_cell.angle_beta   90.00
_cell.angle_gamma   90.00
#
_symmetry.space_group_name_H-M   'P 1'
#
loop_
_entity.id
_entity.type
_entity.pdbx_description
1 polymer ?
#
loop_
_entity_poly.entity_id
_entity_poly.type
_entity_poly.pdbx_seq_one_letter_code
_entity_poly.pdbx_strand_id
1 'polypeptide(L)'
;MPLLVKTMTSGTNSPHRPPGFLGLPAELRNTIYTLLLTVPAHVKQSRRIATRGLCSDYVLPPLDLCPALLRTCRQIHNEAVSILYGANQFASHPSLLTALPYLMTPRQPITEGPGRWKIKRWYIYIRLDVDARFTAEQLEQAFSGAEELEIEYFQPAYGYGDSSTLKLFEGIRGIGRAKVIGGSGCDPEYARALEGMLMSPSDVVVQS
;
A
#
# COMPACT_ATOMS: atom_id res chain seq x y z
N MET A 1 -16.98 78.37 24.22
CA MET A 1 -16.07 77.53 23.40
C MET A 1 -15.64 76.32 24.23
N PRO A 2 -16.30 75.15 24.15
CA PRO A 2 -15.76 73.92 24.71
C PRO A 2 -15.02 73.11 23.64
N LEU A 3 -13.84 72.60 24.01
CA LEU A 3 -12.96 71.76 23.19
C LEU A 3 -13.55 70.35 23.05
N LEU A 4 -13.64 69.88 21.81
CA LEU A 4 -14.06 68.54 21.41
C LEU A 4 -12.92 67.55 21.71
N VAL A 5 -13.06 66.73 22.75
CA VAL A 5 -12.16 65.59 23.01
C VAL A 5 -12.56 64.46 22.06
N LYS A 6 -11.74 64.22 21.02
CA LYS A 6 -11.80 63.01 20.20
C LYS A 6 -11.31 61.83 21.04
N THR A 7 -12.21 60.94 21.42
CA THR A 7 -11.87 59.62 21.93
C THR A 7 -11.20 58.82 20.82
N MET A 8 -9.90 58.56 20.96
CA MET A 8 -9.19 57.58 20.16
C MET A 8 -9.72 56.20 20.55
N THR A 9 -10.43 55.54 19.63
CA THR A 9 -10.77 54.13 19.73
C THR A 9 -9.47 53.33 19.66
N SER A 10 -9.03 52.80 20.80
CA SER A 10 -7.97 51.81 20.86
C SER A 10 -8.42 50.54 20.13
N GLY A 11 -7.89 50.33 18.93
CA GLY A 11 -8.02 49.06 18.23
C GLY A 11 -7.37 47.96 19.08
N THR A 12 -8.20 47.09 19.65
CA THR A 12 -7.75 45.90 20.38
C THR A 12 -7.14 44.92 19.39
N ASN A 13 -5.82 44.97 19.25
CA ASN A 13 -5.05 43.98 18.49
C ASN A 13 -5.03 42.68 19.32
N SER A 14 -6.07 41.86 19.19
CA SER A 14 -6.12 40.55 19.84
C SER A 14 -4.94 39.71 19.33
N PRO A 15 -4.18 39.02 20.20
CA PRO A 15 -3.10 38.16 19.75
C PRO A 15 -3.69 37.08 18.84
N HIS A 16 -3.37 37.15 17.55
CA HIS A 16 -3.76 36.14 16.58
C HIS A 16 -3.11 34.81 17.01
N ARG A 17 -3.88 33.95 17.68
CA ARG A 17 -3.48 32.56 17.90
C ARG A 17 -3.28 31.95 16.51
N PRO A 18 -2.12 31.35 16.21
CA PRO A 18 -1.91 30.70 14.93
C PRO A 18 -3.00 29.63 14.74
N PRO A 19 -3.57 29.50 13.53
CA PRO A 19 -4.56 28.47 13.26
C PRO A 19 -3.96 27.10 13.61
N GLY A 20 -4.72 26.30 14.37
CA GLY A 20 -4.35 24.92 14.62
C GLY A 20 -4.32 24.11 13.32
N PHE A 21 -3.90 22.86 13.38
CA PHE A 21 -3.76 22.00 12.18
C PHE A 21 -5.00 21.99 11.26
N LEU A 22 -6.22 21.93 11.83
CA LEU A 22 -7.47 21.94 11.05
C LEU A 22 -7.84 23.31 10.46
N GLY A 23 -7.15 24.38 10.86
CA GLY A 23 -7.27 25.71 10.25
C GLY A 23 -6.40 25.90 9.01
N LEU A 24 -5.53 24.94 8.68
CA LEU A 24 -4.78 24.92 7.42
C LEU A 24 -5.72 24.60 6.24
N PRO A 25 -5.49 25.12 5.03
CA PRO A 25 -6.17 24.66 3.83
C PRO A 25 -6.07 23.14 3.62
N ALA A 26 -7.08 22.54 2.99
CA ALA A 26 -7.15 21.09 2.78
C ALA A 26 -5.92 20.54 2.03
N GLU A 27 -5.39 21.30 1.06
CA GLU A 27 -4.19 20.93 0.31
C GLU A 27 -2.95 20.78 1.21
N LEU A 28 -2.75 21.70 2.15
CA LEU A 28 -1.63 21.62 3.09
C LEU A 28 -1.81 20.46 4.08
N ARG A 29 -3.05 20.20 4.52
CA ARG A 29 -3.35 19.02 5.35
C ARG A 29 -3.04 17.73 4.59
N ASN A 30 -3.44 17.64 3.32
CA ASN A 30 -3.14 16.50 2.45
C ASN A 30 -1.63 16.28 2.26
N THR A 31 -0.85 17.34 2.10
CA THR A 31 0.61 17.25 2.05
C THR A 31 1.17 16.66 3.35
N ILE A 32 0.71 17.15 4.51
CA ILE A 32 1.13 16.62 5.81
C ILE A 32 0.73 15.15 5.97
N TYR A 33 -0.50 14.79 5.60
CA TYR A 33 -0.95 13.39 5.61
C TYR A 33 -0.08 12.52 4.71
N THR A 34 0.27 12.99 3.52
CA THR A 34 1.12 12.26 2.57
C THR A 34 2.49 11.97 3.18
N LEU A 35 3.10 12.96 3.83
CA LEU A 35 4.40 12.80 4.50
C LEU A 35 4.34 11.80 5.66
N LEU A 36 3.24 11.78 6.43
CA LEU A 36 3.11 10.95 7.63
C LEU A 36 2.56 9.53 7.37
N LEU A 37 1.86 9.34 6.25
CA LEU A 37 1.10 8.11 5.97
C LEU A 37 1.59 7.39 4.71
N THR A 38 2.52 7.95 3.93
CA THR A 38 3.09 7.27 2.76
C THR A 38 4.41 6.64 3.11
N VAL A 39 4.53 5.36 2.77
CA VAL A 39 5.69 4.52 3.02
C VAL A 39 6.93 5.08 2.31
N PRO A 40 8.02 5.35 3.04
CA PRO A 40 9.28 5.77 2.43
C PRO A 40 9.84 4.73 1.44
N ALA A 41 10.59 5.18 0.44
CA ALA A 41 11.12 4.31 -0.63
C ALA A 41 11.97 3.13 -0.09
N HIS A 42 12.74 3.34 0.98
CA HIS A 42 13.60 2.32 1.57
C HIS A 42 12.82 1.12 2.14
N VAL A 43 11.56 1.32 2.54
CA VAL A 43 10.72 0.25 3.11
C VAL A 43 10.44 -0.85 2.09
N LYS A 44 10.36 -0.53 0.78
CA LYS A 44 10.25 -1.56 -0.25
C LYS A 44 11.43 -2.52 -0.22
N GLN A 45 12.64 -1.98 -0.05
CA GLN A 45 13.86 -2.78 0.04
C GLN A 45 13.91 -3.57 1.35
N SER A 46 13.61 -2.94 2.48
CA SER A 46 13.54 -3.61 3.79
C SER A 46 12.53 -4.76 3.80
N ARG A 47 11.35 -4.54 3.21
CA ARG A 47 10.32 -5.56 3.06
C ARG A 47 10.80 -6.75 2.24
N ARG A 48 11.49 -6.52 1.12
CA ARG A 48 12.08 -7.62 0.32
C ARG A 48 13.10 -8.42 1.11
N ILE A 49 13.97 -7.75 1.86
CA ILE A 49 14.96 -8.41 2.73
C ILE A 49 14.26 -9.28 3.78
N ALA A 50 13.23 -8.73 4.44
CA ALA A 50 12.44 -9.43 5.45
C ALA A 50 11.70 -10.65 4.87
N THR A 51 11.00 -10.46 3.75
CA THR A 51 10.17 -11.50 3.12
C THR A 51 11.02 -12.65 2.55
N ARG A 52 12.24 -12.34 2.11
CA ARG A 52 13.22 -13.35 1.66
C ARG A 52 13.92 -14.07 2.81
N GLY A 53 13.72 -13.66 4.07
CA GLY A 53 14.42 -14.22 5.23
C GLY A 53 15.92 -13.92 5.25
N LEU A 54 16.36 -12.86 4.56
CA LEU A 54 17.78 -12.46 4.49
C LEU A 54 18.24 -11.70 5.73
N CYS A 55 17.30 -11.20 6.53
CA CYS A 55 17.58 -10.52 7.78
C CYS A 55 16.47 -10.79 8.79
N SER A 56 16.81 -10.69 10.07
CA SER A 56 15.84 -10.78 11.16
C SER A 56 15.00 -9.49 11.22
N ASP A 57 13.71 -9.64 11.49
CA ASP A 57 12.78 -8.51 11.63
C ASP A 57 13.25 -7.47 12.69
N TYR A 58 14.00 -7.92 13.70
CA TYR A 58 14.55 -7.05 14.76
C TYR A 58 15.63 -6.08 14.29
N VAL A 59 16.22 -6.32 13.11
CA VAL A 59 17.30 -5.50 12.54
C VAL A 59 16.76 -4.53 11.47
N LEU A 60 15.49 -4.67 11.09
CA LEU A 60 14.87 -3.79 10.10
C LEU A 60 14.73 -2.37 10.66
N PRO A 61 14.92 -1.34 9.82
CA PRO A 61 14.66 0.03 10.23
C PRO A 61 13.18 0.20 10.63
N PRO A 62 12.89 1.06 11.62
CA PRO A 62 11.51 1.33 12.00
C PRO A 62 10.72 1.90 10.83
N LEU A 63 9.45 1.51 10.74
CA LEU A 63 8.53 2.11 9.78
C LEU A 63 8.15 3.50 10.30
N ASP A 64 8.73 4.54 9.70
CA ASP A 64 8.45 5.94 10.04
C ASP A 64 7.09 6.37 9.46
N LEU A 65 6.02 5.79 10.02
CA LEU A 65 4.64 6.10 9.70
C LEU A 65 3.86 6.42 10.97
N CYS A 66 2.90 7.32 10.85
CA CYS A 66 2.04 7.75 11.95
C CYS A 66 0.56 7.38 11.74
N PRO A 67 0.19 6.08 11.58
CA PRO A 67 -1.21 5.69 11.35
C PRO A 67 -2.12 6.02 12.54
N ALA A 68 -1.56 6.17 13.75
CA ALA A 68 -2.29 6.63 14.93
C ALA A 68 -3.00 7.97 14.72
N LEU A 69 -2.53 8.80 13.78
CA LEU A 69 -3.19 10.04 13.37
C LEU A 69 -4.65 9.81 12.96
N LEU A 70 -4.96 8.69 12.30
CA LEU A 70 -6.33 8.35 11.85
C LEU A 70 -7.31 8.08 13.00
N ARG A 71 -6.81 7.96 14.24
CA ARG A 71 -7.62 7.73 15.45
C ARG A 71 -7.95 9.01 16.22
N THR A 72 -7.41 10.15 15.79
CA THR A 72 -7.52 11.41 16.53
C THR A 72 -8.92 12.03 16.44
N CYS A 73 -9.46 12.24 15.24
CA CYS A 73 -10.81 12.73 15.02
C CYS A 73 -11.40 12.28 13.68
N ARG A 74 -12.72 12.41 13.52
CA ARG A 74 -13.46 11.99 12.31
C ARG A 74 -13.02 12.72 11.04
N GLN A 75 -12.70 14.02 11.14
CA GLN A 75 -12.26 14.81 10.00
C GLN A 75 -10.93 14.28 9.45
N ILE A 76 -9.91 14.16 10.32
CA ILE A 76 -8.60 13.61 9.96
C ILE A 76 -8.74 12.20 9.40
N HIS A 77 -9.58 11.38 10.02
CA HIS A 77 -9.88 10.04 9.54
C HIS A 77 -10.38 10.05 8.09
N ASN A 78 -11.44 10.83 7.80
CA ASN A 78 -12.08 10.85 6.50
C ASN A 78 -11.16 11.40 5.40
N GLU A 79 -10.36 12.43 5.72
CA GLU A 79 -9.43 13.04 4.78
C GLU A 79 -8.24 12.11 4.47
N ALA A 80 -7.68 11.45 5.49
CA ALA A 80 -6.37 10.80 5.38
C ALA A 80 -6.41 9.28 5.22
N VAL A 81 -7.54 8.61 5.50
CA VAL A 81 -7.65 7.14 5.40
C VAL A 81 -7.31 6.63 3.99
N SER A 82 -7.74 7.34 2.95
CA SER A 82 -7.44 6.96 1.56
C SER A 82 -5.97 7.15 1.20
N ILE A 83 -5.24 8.04 1.89
CA ILE A 83 -3.81 8.23 1.68
C ILE A 83 -3.05 7.02 2.23
N LEU A 84 -3.32 6.61 3.49
CA LEU A 84 -2.66 5.45 4.08
C LEU A 84 -2.95 4.16 3.30
N TYR A 85 -4.21 3.87 2.98
CA TYR A 85 -4.56 2.57 2.40
C TYR A 85 -4.53 2.55 0.87
N GLY A 86 -4.76 3.68 0.20
CA GLY A 86 -4.84 3.77 -1.25
C GLY A 86 -3.52 4.07 -1.94
N ALA A 87 -2.66 4.92 -1.34
CA ALA A 87 -1.40 5.31 -1.98
C ALA A 87 -0.27 4.30 -1.75
N ASN A 88 -0.33 3.53 -0.67
CA ASN A 88 0.72 2.58 -0.32
C ASN A 88 0.51 1.20 -0.94
N GLN A 89 1.62 0.56 -1.29
CA GLN A 89 1.65 -0.84 -1.70
C GLN A 89 1.81 -1.74 -0.47
N PHE A 90 0.84 -2.62 -0.25
CA PHE A 90 0.83 -3.60 0.83
C PHE A 90 1.27 -4.95 0.31
N ALA A 91 1.98 -5.70 1.15
CA ALA A 91 2.31 -7.07 0.86
C ALA A 91 1.22 -8.03 1.33
N SER A 92 1.01 -9.08 0.55
CA SER A 92 0.08 -10.16 0.89
C SER A 92 0.75 -11.23 1.74
N HIS A 93 -0.01 -11.84 2.64
CA HIS A 93 0.46 -12.98 3.43
C HIS A 93 0.73 -14.19 2.52
N PRO A 94 1.83 -14.94 2.71
CA PRO A 94 2.23 -16.03 1.79
C PRO A 94 1.23 -17.18 1.69
N SER A 95 0.29 -17.31 2.63
CA SER A 95 -0.77 -18.34 2.60
C SER A 95 -2.18 -17.79 2.67
N LEU A 96 -2.34 -16.54 3.12
CA LEU A 96 -3.65 -15.94 3.37
C LEU A 96 -3.92 -14.76 2.41
N LEU A 97 -3.01 -14.52 1.47
CA LEU A 97 -3.11 -13.50 0.43
C LEU A 97 -3.51 -12.13 0.99
N THR A 98 -4.58 -11.54 0.47
CA THR A 98 -5.11 -10.23 0.88
C THR A 98 -5.89 -10.27 2.20
N ALA A 99 -6.07 -11.45 2.80
CA ALA A 99 -6.72 -11.62 4.09
C ALA A 99 -5.87 -11.17 5.30
N LEU A 100 -4.55 -11.01 5.14
CA LEU A 100 -3.67 -10.41 6.16
C LEU A 100 -2.60 -9.51 5.49
N PRO A 101 -2.98 -8.29 5.05
CA PRO A 101 -2.04 -7.36 4.44
C PRO A 101 -1.02 -6.85 5.45
N TYR A 102 0.20 -6.58 5.03
CA TYR A 102 1.24 -5.96 5.86
C TYR A 102 2.09 -4.96 5.07
N LEU A 103 2.76 -4.03 5.76
CA LEU A 103 3.64 -3.04 5.13
C LEU A 103 5.09 -3.47 5.08
N MET A 104 5.58 -4.15 6.13
CA MET A 104 6.99 -4.50 6.30
C MET A 104 7.20 -6.01 6.52
N THR A 105 6.56 -6.57 7.55
CA THR A 105 6.70 -7.99 7.93
C THR A 105 5.35 -8.67 8.06
N PRO A 106 5.21 -9.95 7.63
CA PRO A 106 4.00 -10.74 7.85
C PRO A 106 3.68 -10.98 9.33
N ARG A 107 4.62 -10.74 10.25
CA ARG A 107 4.41 -10.86 11.71
C ARG A 107 3.55 -9.73 12.29
N GLN A 108 3.41 -8.62 11.57
CA GLN A 108 2.60 -7.47 11.97
C GLN A 108 1.55 -7.17 10.89
N PRO A 109 0.60 -8.09 10.66
CA PRO A 109 -0.44 -7.88 9.68
C PRO A 109 -1.47 -6.87 10.19
N ILE A 110 -2.14 -6.20 9.25
CA ILE A 110 -3.29 -5.36 9.52
C ILE A 110 -4.51 -6.28 9.61
N THR A 111 -4.90 -6.56 10.84
CA THR A 111 -6.05 -7.42 11.14
C THR A 111 -7.36 -6.68 10.94
N GLU A 112 -7.43 -5.41 11.38
CA GLU A 112 -8.65 -4.62 11.43
C GLU A 112 -8.42 -3.18 10.90
N GLY A 113 -9.48 -2.53 10.46
CA GLY A 113 -9.45 -1.11 10.09
C GLY A 113 -10.46 -0.74 9.00
N PRO A 114 -11.22 0.35 9.17
CA PRO A 114 -12.30 0.73 8.24
C PRO A 114 -11.81 1.12 6.85
N GLY A 115 -10.49 1.27 6.65
CA GLY A 115 -9.89 1.59 5.35
C GLY A 115 -9.31 0.40 4.60
N ARG A 116 -9.33 -0.81 5.17
CA ARG A 116 -8.62 -1.97 4.59
C ARG A 116 -9.09 -2.35 3.17
N TRP A 117 -10.36 -2.17 2.84
CA TRP A 117 -10.91 -2.38 1.50
C TRP A 117 -10.40 -1.39 0.45
N LYS A 118 -9.80 -0.28 0.88
CA LYS A 118 -9.15 0.72 0.00
C LYS A 118 -7.76 0.28 -0.47
N ILE A 119 -7.22 -0.82 0.06
CA ILE A 119 -5.96 -1.37 -0.42
C ILE A 119 -6.16 -1.91 -1.83
N LYS A 120 -5.50 -1.27 -2.80
CA LYS A 120 -5.57 -1.63 -4.22
C LYS A 120 -4.20 -1.87 -4.84
N ARG A 121 -3.12 -1.72 -4.06
CA ARG A 121 -1.74 -1.85 -4.53
C ARG A 121 -1.07 -2.96 -3.75
N TRP A 122 -0.70 -4.02 -4.45
CA TRP A 122 -0.27 -5.27 -3.84
C TRP A 122 1.16 -5.64 -4.24
N TYR A 123 1.83 -6.31 -3.32
CA TYR A 123 3.10 -7.00 -3.50
C TYR A 123 2.95 -8.43 -2.99
N ILE A 124 3.42 -9.42 -3.73
CA ILE A 124 3.48 -10.81 -3.29
C ILE A 124 4.85 -11.38 -3.59
N TYR A 125 5.42 -12.09 -2.63
CA TYR A 125 6.65 -12.84 -2.80
C TYR A 125 6.32 -14.34 -2.81
N ILE A 126 6.82 -15.04 -3.81
CA ILE A 126 6.63 -16.49 -3.95
C ILE A 126 7.97 -17.19 -4.13
N ARG A 127 8.03 -18.41 -3.60
CA ARG A 127 9.12 -19.35 -3.86
C ARG A 127 8.65 -20.35 -4.91
N LEU A 128 9.45 -20.54 -5.96
CA LEU A 128 9.16 -21.51 -7.02
C LEU A 128 9.56 -22.94 -6.61
N ASP A 129 10.37 -23.07 -5.56
CA ASP A 129 10.85 -24.36 -5.04
C ASP A 129 10.02 -24.91 -3.88
N VAL A 130 8.88 -24.27 -3.58
CA VAL A 130 7.97 -24.66 -2.49
C VAL A 130 6.54 -24.68 -3.02
N ASP A 131 5.80 -25.71 -2.65
CA ASP A 131 4.39 -25.82 -3.01
C ASP A 131 3.59 -24.60 -2.54
N ALA A 132 2.78 -24.08 -3.45
CA ALA A 132 1.86 -22.99 -3.15
C ALA A 132 0.84 -23.42 -2.10
N ARG A 133 0.58 -22.55 -1.13
CA ARG A 133 -0.46 -22.74 -0.10
C ARG A 133 -1.79 -22.08 -0.48
N PHE A 134 -1.97 -21.84 -1.77
CA PHE A 134 -3.14 -21.17 -2.34
C PHE A 134 -3.45 -21.77 -3.71
N THR A 135 -4.71 -21.62 -4.13
CA THR A 135 -5.18 -22.03 -5.46
C THR A 135 -5.22 -20.86 -6.44
N ALA A 136 -5.34 -21.15 -7.74
CA ALA A 136 -5.55 -20.13 -8.77
C ALA A 136 -6.82 -19.30 -8.52
N GLU A 137 -7.92 -19.94 -8.12
CA GLU A 137 -9.18 -19.27 -7.77
C GLU A 137 -9.01 -18.27 -6.60
N GLN A 138 -8.25 -18.66 -5.57
CA GLN A 138 -7.96 -17.77 -4.44
C GLN A 138 -7.13 -16.55 -4.87
N LEU A 139 -6.17 -16.73 -5.78
CA LEU A 139 -5.38 -15.63 -6.35
C LEU A 139 -6.25 -14.68 -7.18
N GLU A 140 -7.11 -15.23 -8.03
CA GLU A 140 -8.04 -14.46 -8.86
C GLU A 140 -8.97 -13.61 -7.98
N GLN A 141 -9.59 -14.21 -6.96
CA GLN A 141 -10.43 -13.51 -6.00
C GLN A 141 -9.66 -12.44 -5.21
N ALA A 142 -8.40 -12.73 -4.86
CA ALA A 142 -7.61 -11.85 -4.03
C ALA A 142 -7.13 -10.59 -4.75
N PHE A 143 -6.77 -10.70 -6.04
CA PHE A 143 -6.03 -9.64 -6.73
C PHE A 143 -6.73 -9.02 -7.94
N SER A 144 -7.73 -9.67 -8.54
CA SER A 144 -8.38 -9.11 -9.73
C SER A 144 -8.97 -7.72 -9.46
N GLY A 145 -8.82 -6.81 -10.43
CA GLY A 145 -9.24 -5.42 -10.29
C GLY A 145 -8.37 -4.56 -9.35
N ALA A 146 -7.18 -5.03 -8.94
CA ALA A 146 -6.22 -4.20 -8.24
C ALA A 146 -5.63 -3.10 -9.14
N GLU A 147 -5.30 -1.96 -8.55
CA GLU A 147 -4.63 -0.87 -9.26
C GLU A 147 -3.17 -1.24 -9.60
N GLU A 148 -2.50 -1.95 -8.70
CA GLU A 148 -1.12 -2.40 -8.86
C GLU A 148 -0.95 -3.80 -8.28
N LEU A 149 -0.26 -4.68 -9.00
CA LEU A 149 0.18 -5.98 -8.52
C LEU A 149 1.63 -6.23 -8.90
N GLU A 150 2.50 -6.37 -7.91
CA GLU A 150 3.89 -6.76 -8.09
C GLU A 150 4.10 -8.18 -7.56
N ILE A 151 4.49 -9.09 -8.46
CA ILE A 151 4.81 -10.48 -8.16
C ILE A 151 6.32 -10.61 -8.18
N GLU A 152 6.90 -10.95 -7.03
CA GLU A 152 8.31 -11.25 -6.89
C GLU A 152 8.51 -12.76 -6.70
N TYR A 153 9.23 -13.40 -7.62
CA TYR A 153 9.53 -14.82 -7.52
C TYR A 153 11.02 -15.07 -7.20
N PHE A 154 11.26 -16.18 -6.51
CA PHE A 154 12.61 -16.65 -6.17
C PHE A 154 12.71 -18.16 -6.27
N GLN A 155 13.89 -18.63 -6.66
CA GLN A 155 14.31 -20.01 -6.47
C GLN A 155 15.78 -20.02 -6.02
N PRO A 156 16.24 -21.04 -5.28
CA PRO A 156 17.59 -21.08 -4.73
C PRO A 156 18.68 -21.29 -5.79
N ALA A 157 18.38 -22.00 -6.89
CA ALA A 157 19.33 -22.26 -7.97
C ALA A 157 18.59 -22.51 -9.30
N TYR A 158 19.28 -22.30 -10.42
CA TYR A 158 18.72 -22.58 -11.76
C TYR A 158 18.23 -24.04 -11.87
N GLY A 159 17.00 -24.22 -12.35
CA GLY A 159 16.39 -25.55 -12.55
C GLY A 159 15.87 -26.25 -11.29
N TYR A 160 15.89 -25.61 -10.11
CA TYR A 160 15.32 -26.18 -8.88
C TYR A 160 13.79 -26.06 -8.78
N GLY A 161 13.22 -25.03 -9.40
CA GLY A 161 11.79 -24.82 -9.49
C GLY A 161 11.31 -24.87 -10.93
N ASP A 162 9.99 -24.98 -11.08
CA ASP A 162 9.31 -24.78 -12.36
C ASP A 162 8.42 -23.53 -12.31
N SER A 163 7.74 -23.24 -13.42
CA SER A 163 6.80 -22.12 -13.49
C SER A 163 5.40 -22.49 -12.98
N SER A 164 5.18 -23.66 -12.37
CA SER A 164 3.84 -24.11 -11.97
C SER A 164 3.15 -23.15 -11.00
N THR A 165 3.87 -22.66 -9.99
CA THR A 165 3.35 -21.67 -9.03
C THR A 165 3.02 -20.33 -9.71
N LEU A 166 3.80 -19.91 -10.71
CA LEU A 166 3.50 -18.70 -11.48
C LEU A 166 2.27 -18.87 -12.38
N LYS A 167 2.05 -20.07 -12.93
CA LYS A 167 0.87 -20.38 -13.75
C LYS A 167 -0.44 -20.21 -12.97
N LEU A 168 -0.42 -20.35 -11.64
CA LEU A 168 -1.59 -20.09 -10.80
C LEU A 168 -2.09 -18.64 -10.89
N PHE A 169 -1.24 -17.69 -11.32
CA PHE A 169 -1.61 -16.27 -11.49
C PHE A 169 -2.27 -15.98 -12.84
N GLU A 170 -2.27 -16.92 -13.79
CA GLU A 170 -2.77 -16.72 -15.16
C GLU A 170 -4.25 -16.40 -15.24
N GLY A 171 -5.04 -16.64 -14.18
CA GLY A 171 -6.47 -16.29 -14.11
C GLY A 171 -6.76 -14.85 -13.68
N ILE A 172 -5.81 -14.15 -13.06
CA ILE A 172 -6.04 -12.79 -12.55
C ILE A 172 -6.20 -11.79 -13.71
N ARG A 173 -7.19 -10.90 -13.62
CA ARG A 173 -7.48 -9.90 -14.66
C ARG A 173 -7.74 -8.51 -14.08
N GLY A 174 -7.74 -7.50 -14.96
CA GLY A 174 -8.15 -6.13 -14.62
C GLY A 174 -7.14 -5.38 -13.76
N ILE A 175 -5.87 -5.79 -13.78
CA ILE A 175 -4.81 -5.10 -13.03
C ILE A 175 -4.41 -3.82 -13.77
N GLY A 176 -4.44 -2.67 -13.09
CA GLY A 176 -4.02 -1.39 -13.70
C GLY A 176 -2.54 -1.38 -14.09
N ARG A 177 -1.67 -1.84 -13.18
CA ARG A 177 -0.23 -2.05 -13.43
C ARG A 177 0.27 -3.34 -12.79
N ALA A 178 0.56 -4.33 -13.62
CA ALA A 178 1.26 -5.55 -13.19
C ALA A 178 2.78 -5.43 -13.35
N LYS A 179 3.53 -6.12 -12.50
CA LYS A 179 4.97 -6.32 -12.63
C LYS A 179 5.35 -7.70 -12.13
N VAL A 180 6.06 -8.49 -12.93
CA VAL A 180 6.52 -9.85 -12.59
C VAL A 180 8.04 -9.85 -12.64
N ILE A 181 8.67 -9.91 -11.47
CA ILE A 181 10.13 -9.85 -11.34
C ILE A 181 10.65 -10.99 -10.47
N GLY A 182 11.91 -11.33 -10.65
CA GLY A 182 12.57 -12.30 -9.81
C GLY A 182 14.03 -12.48 -10.17
N GLY A 183 14.66 -13.44 -9.51
CA GLY A 183 16.00 -13.88 -9.85
C GLY A 183 15.99 -14.89 -11.00
N SER A 184 16.72 -15.99 -10.81
CA SER A 184 16.71 -17.15 -11.70
C SER A 184 15.38 -17.91 -11.60
N GLY A 185 14.96 -18.61 -12.66
CA GLY A 185 13.90 -19.64 -12.59
C GLY A 185 12.66 -19.45 -13.42
N CYS A 186 12.45 -18.25 -13.93
CA CYS A 186 11.41 -18.00 -14.91
C CYS A 186 12.05 -17.48 -16.19
N ASP A 187 11.52 -17.92 -17.32
CA ASP A 187 11.79 -17.31 -18.60
C ASP A 187 11.30 -15.84 -18.58
N PRO A 188 12.18 -14.86 -18.89
CA PRO A 188 11.79 -13.46 -18.97
C PRO A 188 10.67 -13.18 -19.98
N GLU A 189 10.51 -14.01 -21.01
CA GLU A 189 9.40 -13.87 -21.96
C GLU A 189 8.07 -14.27 -21.33
N TYR A 190 8.05 -15.40 -20.61
CA TYR A 190 6.86 -15.82 -19.85
C TYR A 190 6.46 -14.80 -18.78
N ALA A 191 7.42 -14.23 -18.04
CA ALA A 191 7.12 -13.19 -17.05
C ALA A 191 6.43 -11.96 -17.68
N ARG A 192 6.92 -11.50 -18.85
CA ARG A 192 6.31 -10.40 -19.61
C ARG A 192 4.94 -10.77 -20.19
N ALA A 193 4.77 -12.00 -20.68
CA ALA A 193 3.48 -12.49 -21.13
C ALA A 193 2.47 -12.50 -19.97
N LEU A 194 2.89 -12.94 -18.78
CA LEU A 194 2.07 -12.92 -17.58
C LEU A 194 1.66 -11.49 -17.19
N GLU A 195 2.57 -10.51 -17.22
CA GLU A 195 2.20 -9.10 -17.00
C GLU A 195 1.07 -8.65 -17.95
N GLY A 196 1.15 -9.01 -19.23
CA GLY A 196 0.11 -8.71 -20.22
C GLY A 196 -1.22 -9.39 -19.92
N MET A 197 -1.19 -10.67 -19.49
CA MET A 197 -2.40 -11.39 -19.07
C MET A 197 -3.06 -10.74 -17.86
N LEU A 198 -2.27 -10.34 -16.85
CA LEU A 198 -2.78 -9.70 -15.63
C LEU A 198 -3.47 -8.36 -15.92
N MET A 199 -2.92 -7.57 -16.85
CA MET A 199 -3.47 -6.27 -17.24
C MET A 199 -4.64 -6.35 -18.23
N SER A 200 -4.91 -7.53 -18.80
CA SER A 200 -6.05 -7.70 -19.70
C SER A 200 -7.38 -7.51 -18.94
N PRO A 201 -8.44 -7.01 -19.61
CA PRO A 201 -9.70 -6.70 -18.95
C PRO A 201 -10.31 -7.94 -18.29
N SER A 202 -10.96 -7.74 -17.16
CA SER A 202 -11.81 -8.78 -16.58
C SER A 202 -13.03 -8.98 -17.48
N ASP A 203 -13.39 -10.22 -17.80
CA ASP A 203 -14.62 -10.57 -18.51
C ASP A 203 -15.85 -10.30 -17.63
N VAL A 204 -16.07 -9.04 -17.25
CA VAL A 204 -17.29 -8.61 -16.58
C VAL A 204 -18.25 -8.18 -17.67
N VAL A 205 -19.08 -9.12 -18.09
CA VAL A 205 -20.36 -8.83 -18.73
C VAL A 205 -21.08 -7.83 -17.84
N VAL A 206 -21.25 -6.62 -18.34
CA VAL A 206 -22.10 -5.59 -17.73
C VAL A 206 -23.53 -6.14 -17.73
N GLN A 207 -23.96 -6.76 -16.63
CA GLN A 207 -25.38 -6.98 -16.41
C GLN A 207 -26.03 -5.63 -16.11
N SER A 208 -27.04 -5.36 -16.93
CA SER A 208 -27.85 -4.15 -17.03
C SER A 208 -28.71 -3.91 -15.80
#